data_AF-A0A4Z1E2V7-F1
#
_entry.id   AF-A0A4Z1E2V7-F1
#
_cell.length_a   1.000
_cell.length_b   1.000
_cell.length_c   1.000
_cell.angle_alpha   90.00
_cell.angle_beta   90.00
_cell.angle_gamma   90.00
#
_symmetry.space_group_name_H-M   'P 1'
#
loop_
_entity.id
_entity.type
_entity.pdbx_description
1 polymer ?
#
loop_
_entity_poly.entity_id
_entity_poly.type
_entity_poly.pdbx_seq_one_letter_code
_entity_poly.pdbx_strand_id
1 'polypeptide(L)'
;MSFPTLVGLVLGLLGLFSLANGAFTIWRSSGRRTRSAVVAEVVPQATFQILHLDVDDDGGTVRVPARRPLQPTPVEVGQRLEVVLDGRRKIAWIGRPPRSLRVLGVVSIVLGTLLMLFGVSLVAAGTSL
;
A
#
# COMPACT_ATOMS: atom_id res chain seq x y z
N MET A 1 36.65 -1.56 -12.17
CA MET A 1 35.86 -1.27 -10.95
C MET A 1 36.36 -2.18 -9.85
N SER A 2 36.65 -1.65 -8.67
CA SER A 2 36.96 -2.47 -7.50
C SER A 2 35.68 -3.16 -6.99
N PHE A 3 35.83 -4.39 -6.47
CA PHE A 3 34.74 -5.16 -5.86
C PHE A 3 33.90 -4.35 -4.84
N PRO A 4 34.49 -3.58 -3.89
CA PRO A 4 33.73 -2.74 -2.97
C PRO A 4 32.84 -1.70 -3.66
N THR A 5 33.30 -1.09 -4.75
CA THR A 5 32.51 -0.12 -5.52
C THR A 5 31.30 -0.78 -6.19
N LEU A 6 31.45 -2.00 -6.70
CA LEU A 6 30.35 -2.74 -7.32
C LEU A 6 29.29 -3.13 -6.27
N VAL A 7 29.73 -3.65 -5.12
CA VAL A 7 28.82 -3.97 -3.99
C VAL A 7 28.11 -2.71 -3.50
N GLY A 8 28.82 -1.60 -3.37
CA GLY A 8 28.25 -0.34 -2.93
C GLY A 8 27.16 0.20 -3.89
N LEU A 9 27.38 0.09 -5.20
CA LEU A 9 26.38 0.45 -6.21
C LEU A 9 25.12 -0.44 -6.15
N VAL A 10 25.30 -1.76 -5.99
CA VAL A 10 24.17 -2.69 -5.84
C VAL A 10 23.35 -2.37 -4.59
N LEU A 11 23.99 -2.15 -3.45
CA LEU A 11 23.32 -1.75 -2.21
C LEU A 11 22.61 -0.39 -2.37
N GLY A 12 23.23 0.58 -3.04
CA GLY A 12 22.62 1.87 -3.34
C GLY A 12 21.34 1.72 -4.18
N LEU A 13 21.36 0.91 -5.24
CA LEU A 13 20.18 0.63 -6.07
C LEU A 13 19.08 -0.06 -5.28
N LEU A 14 19.41 -1.11 -4.51
CA LEU A 14 18.45 -1.79 -3.63
C LEU A 14 17.85 -0.83 -2.60
N GLY A 15 18.67 0.06 -2.04
CA GLY A 15 18.24 1.12 -1.15
C GLY A 15 17.23 2.07 -1.79
N LEU A 16 17.50 2.50 -3.02
CA LEU A 16 16.60 3.35 -3.81
C LEU A 16 15.25 2.66 -4.08
N PHE A 17 15.26 1.40 -4.50
CA PHE A 17 14.04 0.63 -4.73
C PHE A 17 13.22 0.45 -3.45
N SER A 18 13.89 0.19 -2.33
CA SER A 18 13.22 0.07 -1.03
C SER A 18 12.59 1.40 -0.59
N LEU A 19 13.30 2.52 -0.75
CA LEU A 19 12.77 3.86 -0.48
C LEU A 19 11.56 4.19 -1.36
N ALA A 20 11.64 3.94 -2.67
CA ALA A 20 10.55 4.17 -3.61
C ALA A 20 9.31 3.34 -3.24
N ASN A 21 9.49 2.06 -2.91
CA ASN A 21 8.41 1.19 -2.44
C ASN A 21 7.81 1.67 -1.12
N GLY A 22 8.65 2.12 -0.19
CA GLY A 22 8.22 2.66 1.09
C GLY A 22 7.39 3.93 0.96
N ALA A 23 7.86 4.88 0.16
CA ALA A 23 7.12 6.10 -0.16
C ALA A 23 5.79 5.79 -0.86
N PHE A 24 5.80 4.86 -1.82
CA PHE A 24 4.58 4.45 -2.53
C PHE A 24 3.53 3.80 -1.62
N THR A 25 3.96 2.95 -0.68
CA THR A 25 3.05 2.28 0.25
C THR A 25 2.49 3.23 1.30
N ILE A 26 3.27 4.19 1.79
CA ILE A 26 2.77 5.28 2.64
C ILE A 26 1.77 6.14 1.87
N TRP A 27 2.11 6.54 0.64
CA TRP A 27 1.22 7.31 -0.23
C TRP A 27 -0.11 6.57 -0.47
N ARG A 28 -0.06 5.28 -0.77
CA ARG A 28 -1.22 4.38 -0.96
C ARG A 28 -2.10 4.28 0.31
N SER A 29 -1.53 4.50 1.48
CA SER A 29 -2.22 4.48 2.78
C SER A 29 -2.74 5.86 3.25
N SER A 30 -2.55 6.91 2.45
CA SER A 30 -3.03 8.25 2.76
C SER A 30 -4.56 8.28 2.67
N GLY A 31 -5.22 8.55 3.80
CA GLY A 31 -6.68 8.50 3.95
C GLY A 31 -7.45 9.60 3.20
N ARG A 32 -6.79 10.36 2.32
CA ARG A 32 -7.40 11.44 1.52
C ARG A 32 -8.35 10.97 0.42
N ARG A 33 -8.74 9.68 0.40
CA ARG A 33 -9.63 9.07 -0.60
C ARG A 33 -10.81 8.34 0.04
N THR A 34 -11.37 8.90 1.10
CA THR A 34 -12.71 8.51 1.54
C THR A 34 -13.72 8.89 0.46
N ARG A 35 -14.44 7.90 -0.05
CA ARG A 35 -15.54 8.05 -0.99
C ARG A 35 -16.76 7.35 -0.40
N SER A 36 -17.95 7.88 -0.72
CA SER A 36 -19.19 7.16 -0.46
C SER A 36 -19.34 6.02 -1.46
N ALA A 37 -19.68 4.85 -0.95
CA ALA A 37 -19.91 3.65 -1.74
C ALA A 37 -21.26 3.03 -1.39
N VAL A 38 -21.91 2.42 -2.37
CA VAL A 38 -23.15 1.66 -2.18
C VAL A 38 -22.85 0.18 -2.26
N VAL A 39 -23.37 -0.62 -1.33
CA VAL A 39 -23.22 -2.06 -1.37
C VAL A 39 -24.10 -2.63 -2.48
N ALA A 40 -23.50 -3.21 -3.51
CA ALA A 40 -24.21 -3.82 -4.62
C ALA A 40 -24.45 -5.33 -4.40
N GLU A 41 -23.49 -6.01 -3.77
CA GLU A 41 -23.56 -7.45 -3.53
C GLU A 41 -22.77 -7.81 -2.27
N VAL A 42 -23.25 -8.83 -1.55
CA VAL A 42 -22.59 -9.40 -0.36
C VAL A 42 -22.34 -10.88 -0.60
N VAL A 43 -21.07 -11.26 -0.70
CA VAL A 43 -20.65 -12.66 -0.86
C VAL A 43 -20.10 -13.17 0.48
N PRO A 44 -20.86 -14.02 1.20
CA PRO A 44 -20.39 -14.58 2.46
C PRO A 44 -19.26 -15.59 2.23
N GLN A 45 -18.26 -15.58 3.12
CA GLN A 45 -17.18 -16.57 3.19
C GLN A 45 -17.14 -17.15 4.61
N ALA A 46 -16.45 -18.27 4.79
CA ALA A 46 -16.39 -18.97 6.08
C ALA A 46 -15.86 -18.10 7.24
N THR A 47 -14.98 -17.15 6.96
CA THR A 47 -14.31 -16.31 8.00
C THR A 47 -14.40 -14.81 7.76
N PHE A 48 -14.98 -14.38 6.63
CA PHE A 48 -15.12 -12.97 6.26
C PHE A 48 -16.27 -12.79 5.27
N GLN A 49 -16.56 -11.57 4.87
CA GLN A 49 -17.49 -11.26 3.79
C GLN A 49 -16.78 -10.40 2.76
N ILE A 50 -17.11 -10.63 1.48
CA ILE A 50 -16.69 -9.78 0.38
C ILE A 50 -17.89 -8.92 0.01
N LEU A 51 -17.73 -7.60 0.12
CA LEU A 51 -18.71 -6.64 -0.34
C LEU A 51 -18.29 -6.16 -1.72
N HIS A 52 -19.15 -6.28 -2.72
CA HIS A 52 -18.97 -5.59 -3.99
C HIS A 52 -19.63 -4.23 -3.83
N LEU A 53 -18.82 -3.18 -3.94
CA LEU A 53 -19.22 -1.82 -3.68
C LEU A 53 -19.22 -1.03 -4.99
N ASP A 54 -20.31 -0.36 -5.29
CA ASP A 54 -20.40 0.59 -6.37
C ASP A 54 -19.97 1.96 -5.82
N VAL A 55 -18.88 2.49 -6.39
CA VAL A 55 -18.24 3.73 -5.92
C VAL A 55 -18.30 4.75 -7.04
N ASP A 56 -18.95 5.87 -6.78
CA ASP A 56 -18.97 7.00 -7.70
C ASP A 56 -17.62 7.73 -7.64
N ASP A 57 -16.95 7.75 -8.79
CA ASP A 57 -15.72 8.51 -9.00
C ASP A 57 -15.90 9.45 -10.21
N ASP A 58 -14.94 10.34 -10.42
CA ASP A 58 -15.06 11.43 -11.41
C ASP A 58 -15.17 10.94 -12.87
N GLY A 59 -14.99 9.62 -13.12
CA GLY A 59 -15.13 8.96 -14.41
C GLY A 59 -16.27 7.94 -14.50
N GLY A 60 -17.18 7.93 -13.52
CA GLY A 60 -18.33 7.01 -13.45
C GLY A 60 -18.27 6.05 -12.27
N THR A 61 -19.28 5.20 -12.17
CA THR A 61 -19.43 4.22 -11.08
C THR A 61 -18.51 3.02 -11.32
N VAL A 62 -17.61 2.75 -10.37
CA VAL A 62 -16.69 1.60 -10.42
C VAL A 62 -17.10 0.60 -9.35
N ARG A 63 -17.25 -0.67 -9.75
CA ARG A 63 -17.47 -1.78 -8.82
C ARG A 63 -16.14 -2.28 -8.26
N VAL A 64 -15.96 -2.19 -6.95
CA VAL A 64 -14.74 -2.61 -6.26
C VAL A 64 -15.05 -3.61 -5.14
N PRO A 65 -14.22 -4.65 -4.96
CA PRO A 65 -14.34 -5.54 -3.83
C PRO A 65 -13.77 -4.90 -2.56
N ALA A 66 -14.46 -5.11 -1.44
CA ALA A 66 -14.01 -4.77 -0.09
C ALA A 66 -14.13 -5.99 0.82
N ARG A 67 -13.05 -6.30 1.56
CA ARG A 67 -13.07 -7.36 2.56
C ARG A 67 -13.57 -6.80 3.89
N ARG A 68 -14.58 -7.43 4.47
CA ARG A 68 -15.10 -7.12 5.81
C ARG A 68 -14.96 -8.34 6.72
N PRO A 69 -14.49 -8.19 7.97
CA PRO A 69 -14.59 -9.26 8.98
C PRO A 69 -16.05 -9.64 9.22
N LEU A 70 -16.31 -10.88 9.65
CA LEU A 70 -17.64 -11.25 10.15
C LEU A 70 -17.94 -10.38 11.37
N GLN A 71 -18.88 -9.47 11.23
CA GLN A 71 -19.34 -8.59 12.29
C GLN A 71 -20.80 -8.89 12.60
N PRO A 72 -21.24 -8.66 13.86
CA PRO A 72 -22.62 -8.92 14.27
C PRO A 72 -23.61 -7.99 13.57
N THR A 73 -23.17 -6.82 13.09
CA THR A 73 -24.01 -5.90 12.32
C THR A 73 -24.06 -6.35 10.85
N PRO A 74 -25.22 -6.83 10.36
CA PRO A 74 -25.37 -7.21 8.96
C PRO A 74 -25.22 -5.98 8.05
N VAL A 75 -24.67 -6.22 6.86
CA VAL A 75 -24.63 -5.23 5.77
C VAL A 75 -25.70 -5.60 4.80
N GLU A 76 -26.51 -4.60 4.44
CA GLU A 76 -27.56 -4.79 3.46
C GLU A 76 -27.13 -4.25 2.10
N VAL A 77 -27.59 -4.91 1.04
CA VAL A 77 -27.48 -4.39 -0.32
C VAL A 77 -28.25 -3.06 -0.39
N GLY A 78 -27.63 -2.05 -0.99
CA GLY A 78 -28.13 -0.67 -1.03
C GLY A 78 -27.62 0.21 0.13
N GLN A 79 -26.98 -0.36 1.15
CA GLN A 79 -26.41 0.43 2.24
C GLN A 79 -25.26 1.31 1.74
N ARG A 80 -25.24 2.57 2.19
CA ARG A 80 -24.11 3.47 1.96
C ARG A 80 -23.04 3.30 3.03
N LEU A 81 -21.79 3.16 2.59
CA LEU A 81 -20.61 3.02 3.43
C LEU A 81 -19.54 4.02 3.00
N GLU A 82 -18.80 4.54 3.97
CA GLU A 82 -17.57 5.27 3.68
C GLU A 82 -16.43 4.27 3.50
N VAL A 83 -15.79 4.35 2.33
CA VAL A 83 -14.65 3.51 2.01
C VAL A 83 -13.48 4.32 1.52
N VAL A 84 -12.29 3.80 1.78
CA VAL A 84 -11.05 4.33 1.26
C VAL A 84 -10.70 3.51 0.03
N LEU A 85 -10.70 4.16 -1.13
CA LEU A 85 -10.29 3.54 -2.37
C LEU A 85 -8.77 3.38 -2.41
N ASP A 86 -8.33 2.23 -2.89
CA ASP A 86 -6.94 2.01 -3.24
C ASP A 86 -6.46 3.00 -4.31
N GLY A 87 -5.16 3.33 -4.27
CA GLY A 87 -4.44 4.13 -5.26
C GLY A 87 -4.75 3.74 -6.71
N ARG A 88 -4.91 2.43 -6.95
CA ARG A 88 -5.21 1.82 -8.25
C ARG A 88 -6.69 1.51 -8.50
N ARG A 89 -7.60 1.92 -7.60
CA ARG A 89 -9.05 1.67 -7.67
C ARG A 89 -9.43 0.18 -7.77
N LYS A 90 -8.56 -0.72 -7.31
CA LYS A 90 -8.79 -2.18 -7.40
C LYS A 90 -9.47 -2.76 -6.17
N ILE A 91 -9.33 -2.10 -5.02
CA ILE A 91 -9.78 -2.60 -3.73
C ILE A 91 -10.28 -1.40 -2.93
N ALA A 92 -11.31 -1.60 -2.12
CA ALA A 92 -11.78 -0.63 -1.14
C ALA A 92 -11.54 -1.16 0.29
N TRP A 93 -11.13 -0.26 1.19
CA TRP A 93 -11.06 -0.53 2.63
C TRP A 93 -12.19 0.18 3.35
N ILE A 94 -12.88 -0.51 4.24
CA ILE A 94 -14.01 0.06 5.00
C ILE A 94 -13.45 0.93 6.13
N GLY A 95 -13.81 2.21 6.15
CA GLY A 95 -13.42 3.17 7.19
C GLY A 95 -11.97 3.67 7.14
N ARG A 96 -10.97 2.80 7.30
CA ARG A 96 -9.55 3.21 7.35
C ARG A 96 -8.62 2.28 6.57
N PRO A 97 -7.55 2.82 5.95
CA PRO A 97 -6.54 1.98 5.33
C PRO A 97 -5.80 1.15 6.40
N PRO A 98 -5.37 -0.07 6.07
CA PRO A 98 -4.77 -0.97 7.04
C PRO A 98 -3.43 -0.43 7.55
N ARG A 99 -3.23 -0.48 8.88
CA ARG A 99 -1.99 -0.05 9.55
C ARG A 99 -0.77 -0.82 9.01
N SER A 100 -0.95 -2.06 8.58
CA SER A 100 0.11 -2.89 8.00
C SER A 100 0.75 -2.27 6.76
N LEU A 101 0.00 -1.53 5.92
CA LEU A 101 0.58 -0.82 4.76
C LEU A 101 1.50 0.32 5.18
N ARG A 102 1.13 1.04 6.25
CA ARG A 102 1.98 2.10 6.82
C ARG A 102 3.25 1.53 7.43
N VAL A 103 3.12 0.46 8.22
CA VAL A 103 4.27 -0.22 8.83
C VAL A 103 5.21 -0.75 7.76
N LEU A 104 4.68 -1.41 6.73
CA LEU A 104 5.49 -1.91 5.62
C LEU A 104 6.22 -0.75 4.92
N GLY A 105 5.53 0.37 4.69
CA GLY A 105 6.16 1.53 4.07
C GLY A 105 7.26 2.17 4.91
N VAL A 106 7.05 2.29 6.22
CA VAL A 106 8.09 2.77 7.15
C VAL A 106 9.29 1.82 7.17
N VAL A 107 9.06 0.51 7.25
CA VAL A 107 10.14 -0.50 7.25
C VAL A 107 10.94 -0.43 5.94
N SER A 108 10.26 -0.29 4.80
CA SER A 108 10.93 -0.15 3.50
C SER A 108 11.75 1.14 3.40
N ILE A 109 11.29 2.25 3.98
CA ILE A 109 12.08 3.49 4.06
C ILE A 109 13.33 3.28 4.91
N VAL A 110 13.18 2.78 6.14
CA VAL A 110 14.32 2.57 7.05
C VAL A 110 15.36 1.65 6.43
N LEU A 111 14.93 0.50 5.89
CA LEU A 111 15.83 -0.42 5.20
C LEU A 111 16.52 0.24 4.00
N GLY A 112 15.77 1.00 3.20
CA GLY A 112 16.30 1.67 2.03
C GLY A 112 17.34 2.74 2.37
N THR A 113 17.11 3.51 3.42
CA THR A 113 18.09 4.48 3.96
C THR A 113 19.36 3.78 4.43
N LEU A 114 19.24 2.68 5.19
CA LEU A 114 20.40 1.93 5.67
C LEU A 114 21.24 1.40 4.49
N LEU A 115 20.59 0.76 3.52
CA LEU A 115 21.27 0.23 2.33
C LEU A 115 21.99 1.32 1.53
N MET A 116 21.41 2.52 1.42
CA MET A 116 22.06 3.67 0.80
C MET A 116 23.30 4.13 1.58
N LEU A 117 23.22 4.25 2.90
CA LEU A 117 24.35 4.68 3.73
C LEU A 117 25.53 3.69 3.62
N PHE A 118 25.24 2.39 3.68
CA PHE A 118 26.25 1.35 3.48
C PHE A 118 26.80 1.37 2.05
N GLY A 119 25.92 1.53 1.05
CA GLY A 119 26.31 1.61 -0.35
C GLY A 119 27.27 2.75 -0.64
N VAL A 120 26.94 3.96 -0.17
CA VAL A 120 27.80 5.16 -0.31
C VAL A 120 29.15 4.96 0.38
N SER A 121 29.14 4.38 1.59
CA SER A 121 30.38 4.12 2.35
C SER A 121 31.31 3.15 1.61
N LEU A 122 30.75 2.09 1.01
CA LEU A 122 31.48 1.10 0.21
C LEU A 122 32.02 1.66 -1.10
N VAL A 123 31.24 2.51 -1.78
CA VAL A 123 31.71 3.23 -2.98
C VAL A 123 32.87 4.14 -2.62
N ALA A 124 32.74 4.95 -1.56
CA ALA A 124 33.80 5.85 -1.12
C ALA A 124 35.09 5.10 -0.79
N ALA A 125 35.00 4.01 -0.03
CA ALA A 125 36.14 3.16 0.32
C ALA A 125 36.78 2.51 -0.91
N GLY A 126 35.97 2.09 -1.89
CA GLY A 126 36.44 1.47 -3.13
C GLY A 126 37.06 2.43 -4.14
N THR A 127 36.83 3.74 -4.00
CA THR A 127 37.47 4.80 -4.80
C THR A 127 38.72 5.41 -4.16
N SER A 128 38.93 5.18 -2.85
CA SER A 128 40.12 5.62 -2.11
C SER A 128 41.28 4.61 -2.11
N LEU A 129 41.07 3.43 -2.73
CA LEU A 129 42.05 2.36 -2.93
C LEU A 129 42.51 2.33 -4.38
#